data_AF-A0A428RVT2-F1
#
_entry.id   AF-A0A428RVT2-F1
#
_cell.length_a   1.000
_cell.length_b   1.000
_cell.length_c   1.000
_cell.angle_alpha   90.00
_cell.angle_beta   90.00
_cell.angle_gamma   90.00
#
_symmetry.space_group_name_H-M   'P 1'
#
loop_
_entity.id
_entity.type
_entity.pdbx_description
1 polymer ?
#
loop_
_entity_poly.entity_id
_entity_poly.type
_entity_poly.pdbx_seq_one_letter_code
_entity_poly.pdbx_strand_id
1 'polypeptide(L)'
;MEPGKKLPEETLLEWYADQHPPIVDIVGDFAGQELFAIQGEALMRYCLVEAKVDFDGGFQLLHAIHAVEKILSGLKKRDCNFDVIFFQDMEDICVPNGVTGSNHASKYLLARRIIIQHLNRSDIDFKVLELGSFESGECKNYLASNAIHFMLCDEGRGDSREQTIRLRHLIWKILYSGRDVAVINSIIWESSKVFMPLLGGSKGNILNLRIDRPARNSKQPSDLSLAALEEISQHQLQGIRVVVKPDAIAKSEFLSSCGDLAKLCNDIAYMVFYSYTLVRLEALFAADGSKGEAPRQVSQHN
;
A
#
# COMPACT_ATOMS: atom_id res chain seq x y z
N MET A 1 -33.63 -24.64 5.12
CA MET A 1 -32.97 -23.35 5.39
C MET A 1 -33.43 -22.91 6.76
N GLU A 2 -32.55 -22.91 7.75
CA GLU A 2 -32.85 -22.38 9.09
C GLU A 2 -33.04 -20.86 8.99
N PRO A 3 -34.19 -20.31 9.42
CA PRO A 3 -34.42 -18.87 9.44
C PRO A 3 -33.58 -18.21 10.54
N GLY A 4 -32.70 -17.27 10.17
CA GLY A 4 -32.05 -16.38 11.15
C GLY A 4 -30.52 -16.39 11.22
N LYS A 5 -29.80 -17.12 10.35
CA LYS A 5 -28.33 -17.06 10.30
C LYS A 5 -27.88 -15.87 9.43
N LYS A 6 -27.46 -14.76 10.06
CA LYS A 6 -26.90 -13.59 9.36
C LYS A 6 -25.65 -13.96 8.57
N LEU A 7 -25.41 -13.29 7.45
CA LEU A 7 -24.17 -13.48 6.70
C LEU A 7 -22.96 -13.03 7.54
N PRO A 8 -21.79 -13.70 7.43
CA PRO A 8 -20.59 -13.30 8.17
C PRO A 8 -20.19 -11.84 7.97
N GLU A 9 -20.38 -11.33 6.74
CA GLU A 9 -20.12 -9.94 6.38
C GLU A 9 -21.05 -8.95 7.07
N GLU A 10 -22.35 -9.24 7.15
CA GLU A 10 -23.33 -8.40 7.84
C GLU A 10 -23.03 -8.36 9.34
N THR A 11 -22.67 -9.51 9.90
CA THR A 11 -22.27 -9.64 11.30
C THR A 11 -21.02 -8.81 11.60
N LEU A 12 -20.02 -8.82 10.70
CA LEU A 12 -18.83 -7.98 10.82
C LEU A 12 -19.17 -6.48 10.77
N LEU A 13 -20.04 -6.07 9.84
CA LEU A 13 -20.41 -4.67 9.67
C LEU A 13 -21.20 -4.14 10.88
N GLU A 14 -22.13 -4.94 11.40
CA GLU A 14 -22.88 -4.65 12.64
C GLU A 14 -21.92 -4.57 13.84
N TRP A 15 -21.05 -5.57 14.01
CA TRP A 15 -20.05 -5.57 15.07
C TRP A 15 -19.17 -4.32 15.03
N TYR A 16 -18.72 -3.91 13.83
CA TYR A 16 -17.90 -2.70 13.69
C TYR A 16 -18.70 -1.43 14.00
N ALA A 17 -19.98 -1.38 13.60
CA ALA A 17 -20.86 -0.24 13.87
C ALA A 17 -21.14 -0.05 15.37
N ASP A 18 -21.12 -1.14 16.14
CA ASP A 18 -21.26 -1.10 17.60
C ASP A 18 -19.99 -0.64 18.34
N GLN A 19 -18.86 -0.46 17.63
CA GLN A 19 -17.63 0.04 18.23
C GLN A 19 -17.71 1.54 18.48
N HIS A 20 -17.38 1.94 19.70
CA HIS A 20 -17.33 3.35 20.12
C HIS A 20 -15.94 3.66 20.70
N PRO A 21 -14.88 3.67 19.86
CA PRO A 21 -13.52 3.86 20.33
C PRO A 21 -13.31 5.24 20.94
N PRO A 22 -12.67 5.35 22.13
CA PRO A 22 -12.20 6.63 22.62
C PRO A 22 -11.12 7.21 21.70
N ILE A 23 -11.05 8.53 21.64
CA ILE A 23 -9.94 9.24 21.00
C ILE A 23 -8.83 9.39 22.03
N VAL A 24 -7.62 8.94 21.71
CA VAL A 24 -6.46 8.95 22.62
C VAL A 24 -5.26 9.61 21.96
N ASP A 25 -4.40 10.27 22.75
CA ASP A 25 -3.09 10.72 22.30
C ASP A 25 -2.15 9.53 22.19
N ILE A 26 -1.83 9.09 20.97
CA ILE A 26 -0.97 7.92 20.77
C ILE A 26 0.47 8.19 21.20
N VAL A 27 0.89 9.46 21.26
CA VAL A 27 2.24 9.83 21.66
C VAL A 27 2.35 9.89 23.18
N GLY A 28 1.49 10.68 23.84
CA GLY A 28 1.60 10.94 25.27
C GLY A 28 0.89 9.92 26.16
N ASP A 29 -0.30 9.47 25.77
CA ASP A 29 -1.22 8.77 26.66
C ASP A 29 -1.24 7.25 26.43
N PHE A 30 -0.93 6.80 25.21
CA PHE A 30 -1.08 5.39 24.83
C PHE A 30 0.24 4.67 24.54
N ALA A 31 0.98 5.05 23.48
CA ALA A 31 2.12 4.25 23.02
C ALA A 31 3.48 4.76 23.51
N GLY A 32 3.65 6.08 23.69
CA GLY A 32 4.97 6.63 24.03
C GLY A 32 6.01 6.26 22.97
N GLN A 33 7.03 5.51 23.40
CA GLN A 33 8.11 4.99 22.57
C GLN A 33 7.96 3.49 22.24
N GLU A 34 6.84 2.88 22.61
CA GLU A 34 6.58 1.49 22.27
C GLU A 34 6.42 1.31 20.75
N LEU A 35 6.94 0.19 20.24
CA LEU A 35 6.91 -0.09 18.81
C LEU A 35 5.49 -0.44 18.37
N PHE A 36 4.98 0.25 17.35
CA PHE A 36 3.73 -0.10 16.70
C PHE A 36 3.92 -0.36 15.20
N ALA A 37 2.93 -0.99 14.57
CA ALA A 37 2.99 -1.23 13.13
C ALA A 37 2.00 -0.32 12.40
N ILE A 38 2.42 0.23 11.26
CA ILE A 38 1.55 0.94 10.34
C ILE A 38 1.22 0.02 9.19
N GLN A 39 -0.07 -0.21 8.94
CA GLN A 39 -0.48 -0.96 7.78
C GLN A 39 -0.26 -0.10 6.51
N GLY A 40 0.60 -0.58 5.62
CA GLY A 40 1.15 0.18 4.50
C GLY A 40 0.10 0.59 3.48
N GLU A 41 -0.87 -0.27 3.18
CA GLU A 41 -1.97 0.09 2.26
C GLU A 41 -2.88 1.18 2.85
N ALA A 42 -3.16 1.15 4.16
CA ALA A 42 -3.88 2.21 4.87
C ALA A 42 -3.13 3.54 4.84
N LEU A 43 -1.82 3.52 5.12
CA LEU A 43 -0.96 4.70 5.04
C LEU A 43 -1.04 5.33 3.64
N MET A 44 -0.87 4.51 2.61
CA MET A 44 -0.98 4.97 1.22
C MET A 44 -2.34 5.61 0.95
N ARG A 45 -3.43 4.88 1.22
CA ARG A 45 -4.80 5.36 0.95
C ARG A 45 -5.09 6.68 1.64
N TYR A 46 -4.75 6.77 2.93
CA TYR A 46 -4.88 8.01 3.69
C TYR A 46 -4.10 9.16 3.03
N CYS A 47 -2.83 8.95 2.71
CA CYS A 47 -2.00 9.99 2.10
C CYS A 47 -2.52 10.44 0.73
N LEU A 48 -2.95 9.51 -0.13
CA LEU A 48 -3.45 9.83 -1.46
C LEU A 48 -4.74 10.65 -1.41
N VAL A 49 -5.65 10.32 -0.49
CA VAL A 49 -6.91 11.05 -0.30
C VAL A 49 -6.67 12.43 0.30
N GLU A 50 -5.92 12.52 1.41
CA GLU A 50 -5.68 13.79 2.11
C GLU A 50 -4.91 14.80 1.28
N ALA A 51 -3.88 14.34 0.56
CA ALA A 51 -3.10 15.19 -0.33
C ALA A 51 -3.79 15.46 -1.67
N LYS A 52 -4.94 14.84 -1.96
CA LYS A 52 -5.67 14.95 -3.23
C LYS A 52 -4.76 14.66 -4.43
N VAL A 53 -4.02 13.56 -4.36
CA VAL A 53 -3.06 13.19 -5.40
C VAL A 53 -3.81 12.87 -6.69
N ASP A 54 -3.44 13.53 -7.79
CA ASP A 54 -4.02 13.29 -9.10
C ASP A 54 -3.27 12.18 -9.86
N PHE A 55 -3.88 11.00 -9.93
CA PHE A 55 -3.40 9.89 -10.78
C PHE A 55 -4.07 9.83 -12.16
N ASP A 56 -5.14 10.58 -12.38
CA ASP A 56 -5.90 10.52 -13.63
C ASP A 56 -5.31 11.47 -14.67
N GLY A 57 -5.08 12.73 -14.32
CA GLY A 57 -4.58 13.76 -15.24
C GLY A 57 -3.05 13.87 -15.30
N GLY A 58 -2.36 13.66 -14.18
CA GLY A 58 -0.91 13.94 -14.08
C GLY A 58 -0.02 12.80 -13.61
N PHE A 59 -0.59 11.68 -13.14
CA PHE A 59 0.15 10.62 -12.42
C PHE A 59 1.17 11.21 -11.44
N GLN A 60 0.69 12.00 -10.48
CA GLN A 60 1.49 12.79 -9.53
C GLN A 60 2.22 11.92 -8.48
N LEU A 61 3.05 10.99 -8.95
CA LEU A 61 3.78 10.03 -8.14
C LEU A 61 4.70 10.71 -7.10
N LEU A 62 5.39 11.79 -7.48
CA LEU A 62 6.22 12.53 -6.53
C LEU A 62 5.39 13.17 -5.41
N HIS A 63 4.17 13.61 -5.73
CA HIS A 63 3.24 14.14 -4.72
C HIS A 63 2.79 13.03 -3.76
N ALA A 64 2.52 11.82 -4.27
CA ALA A 64 2.21 10.65 -3.44
C ALA A 64 3.36 10.30 -2.48
N ILE A 65 4.60 10.27 -2.99
CA ILE A 65 5.79 9.99 -2.17
C ILE A 65 5.94 11.04 -1.08
N HIS A 66 5.86 12.32 -1.46
CA HIS A 66 5.97 13.42 -0.51
C HIS A 66 4.87 13.38 0.57
N ALA A 67 3.63 13.01 0.21
CA ALA A 67 2.54 12.86 1.16
C ALA A 67 2.83 11.76 2.19
N VAL A 68 3.35 10.61 1.75
CA VAL A 68 3.76 9.51 2.64
C VAL A 68 4.91 9.95 3.56
N GLU A 69 5.96 10.55 3.01
CA GLU A 69 7.10 11.06 3.79
C GLU A 69 6.65 12.08 4.84
N LYS A 70 5.73 12.96 4.49
CA LYS A 70 5.21 13.98 5.40
C LYS A 70 4.52 13.35 6.62
N ILE A 71 3.72 12.30 6.42
CA ILE A 71 3.06 11.60 7.52
C ILE A 71 4.08 10.85 8.40
N LEU A 72 4.99 10.10 7.79
CA LEU A 72 6.00 9.32 8.53
C LEU A 72 6.97 10.25 9.29
N SER A 73 7.42 11.34 8.67
CA SER A 73 8.21 12.38 9.32
C SER A 73 7.43 13.07 10.44
N GLY A 74 6.12 13.27 10.27
CA GLY A 74 5.25 13.79 11.32
C GLY A 74 5.23 12.91 12.57
N LEU A 75 5.16 11.60 12.39
CA LEU A 75 5.25 10.64 13.50
C LEU A 75 6.65 10.63 14.13
N LYS A 76 7.72 10.59 13.31
CA LYS A 76 9.10 10.60 13.82
C LYS A 76 9.47 11.86 14.59
N LYS A 77 8.98 13.03 14.18
CA LYS A 77 9.17 14.30 14.92
C LYS A 77 8.53 14.31 16.32
N ARG A 78 7.68 13.33 16.62
CA ARG A 78 7.02 13.15 17.92
C ARG A 78 7.55 11.89 18.63
N ASP A 79 8.72 11.42 18.24
CA ASP A 79 9.41 10.26 18.81
C ASP A 79 8.62 8.94 18.74
N CYS A 80 7.66 8.85 17.80
CA CYS A 80 6.95 7.60 17.56
C CYS A 80 7.92 6.52 17.03
N ASN A 81 7.87 5.35 17.65
CA ASN A 81 8.59 4.16 17.22
C ASN A 81 7.64 3.25 16.43
N PHE A 82 7.88 3.09 15.13
CA PHE A 82 6.99 2.31 14.28
C PHE A 82 7.74 1.58 13.19
N ASP A 83 7.13 0.52 12.66
CA ASP A 83 7.50 -0.11 11.39
C ASP A 83 6.32 -0.05 10.41
N VAL A 84 6.59 -0.09 9.11
CA VAL A 84 5.56 -0.10 8.07
C VAL A 84 5.45 -1.49 7.45
N ILE A 85 4.25 -2.07 7.47
CA ILE A 85 3.99 -3.43 6.99
C ILE A 85 2.97 -3.37 5.85
N PHE A 86 3.41 -3.73 4.64
CA PHE A 86 2.58 -3.92 3.47
C PHE A 86 2.15 -5.38 3.34
N PHE A 87 0.87 -5.63 3.04
CA PHE A 87 0.34 -6.98 2.84
C PHE A 87 0.08 -7.27 1.36
N GLN A 88 0.69 -8.33 0.83
CA GLN A 88 0.53 -8.75 -0.57
C GLN A 88 -0.93 -9.12 -0.88
N ASP A 89 -1.65 -9.72 0.07
CA ASP A 89 -3.07 -10.04 -0.09
C ASP A 89 -4.02 -8.83 0.03
N MET A 90 -3.48 -7.63 0.23
CA MET A 90 -4.23 -6.37 0.27
C MET A 90 -3.79 -5.35 -0.79
N GLU A 91 -2.86 -5.70 -1.69
CA GLU A 91 -2.31 -4.77 -2.69
C GLU A 91 -3.39 -4.06 -3.54
N ASP A 92 -4.51 -4.73 -3.79
CA ASP A 92 -5.63 -4.24 -4.60
C ASP A 92 -6.56 -3.28 -3.84
N ILE A 93 -6.46 -3.20 -2.51
CA ILE A 93 -7.22 -2.24 -1.69
C ILE A 93 -6.71 -0.80 -1.90
N CYS A 94 -5.47 -0.63 -2.38
CA CYS A 94 -4.92 0.67 -2.75
C CYS A 94 -5.64 1.33 -3.94
N VAL A 95 -6.44 0.59 -4.71
CA VAL A 95 -7.16 1.10 -5.88
C VAL A 95 -8.54 1.60 -5.44
N PRO A 96 -8.87 2.90 -5.59
CA PRO A 96 -10.21 3.41 -5.26
C PRO A 96 -11.31 2.77 -6.11
N ASN A 97 -12.52 2.67 -5.55
CA ASN A 97 -13.68 2.15 -6.30
C ASN A 97 -14.14 3.15 -7.35
N GLY A 98 -14.73 2.64 -8.45
CA GLY A 98 -15.21 3.47 -9.56
C GLY A 98 -14.14 3.80 -10.61
N VAL A 99 -12.91 3.37 -10.37
CA VAL A 99 -11.82 3.42 -11.34
C VAL A 99 -12.00 2.28 -12.36
N THR A 100 -12.98 2.43 -13.24
CA THR A 100 -13.29 1.46 -14.31
C THR A 100 -12.47 1.75 -15.56
N GLY A 101 -11.19 1.41 -15.51
CA GLY A 101 -10.29 1.42 -16.66
C GLY A 101 -9.00 0.69 -16.30
N SER A 102 -8.56 -0.23 -17.16
CA SER A 102 -7.38 -1.08 -16.94
C SER A 102 -6.11 -0.31 -16.57
N ASN A 103 -5.95 0.91 -17.09
CA ASN A 103 -4.73 1.70 -16.92
C ASN A 103 -4.62 2.35 -15.53
N HIS A 104 -5.73 2.60 -14.85
CA HIS A 104 -5.71 3.36 -13.60
C HIS A 104 -5.34 2.48 -12.40
N ALA A 105 -5.82 1.23 -12.33
CA ALA A 105 -5.40 0.30 -11.27
C ALA A 105 -3.87 0.06 -11.29
N SER A 106 -3.29 -0.06 -12.48
CA SER A 106 -1.84 -0.19 -12.68
C SER A 106 -1.05 1.00 -12.10
N LYS A 107 -1.59 2.23 -12.19
CA LYS A 107 -0.96 3.44 -11.62
C LYS A 107 -0.83 3.34 -10.10
N TYR A 108 -1.89 2.90 -9.40
CA TYR A 108 -1.86 2.72 -7.93
C TYR A 108 -0.92 1.59 -7.51
N LEU A 109 -0.92 0.46 -8.23
CA LEU A 109 0.00 -0.66 -7.95
C LEU A 109 1.47 -0.27 -8.21
N LEU A 110 1.73 0.48 -9.28
CA LEU A 110 3.06 1.03 -9.55
C LEU A 110 3.48 2.02 -8.46
N ALA A 111 2.60 2.92 -8.05
CA ALA A 111 2.86 3.84 -6.94
C ALA A 111 3.19 3.09 -5.65
N ARG A 112 2.45 2.02 -5.32
CA ARG A 112 2.74 1.15 -4.17
C ARG A 112 4.16 0.57 -4.25
N ARG A 113 4.53 -0.01 -5.38
CA ARG A 113 5.88 -0.58 -5.59
C ARG A 113 6.98 0.46 -5.46
N ILE A 114 6.78 1.64 -6.05
CA ILE A 114 7.76 2.73 -6.00
C ILE A 114 7.90 3.27 -4.57
N ILE A 115 6.80 3.45 -3.84
CA ILE A 115 6.82 3.89 -2.44
C ILE A 115 7.57 2.88 -1.56
N ILE A 116 7.24 1.59 -1.67
CA ILE A 116 7.94 0.53 -0.90
C ILE A 116 9.44 0.57 -1.18
N GLN A 117 9.84 0.67 -2.46
CA GLN A 117 11.26 0.72 -2.82
C GLN A 117 11.94 2.00 -2.36
N HIS A 118 11.27 3.14 -2.51
CA HIS A 118 11.78 4.44 -2.06
C HIS A 118 12.09 4.41 -0.57
N LEU A 119 11.14 3.95 0.25
CA LEU A 119 11.35 3.85 1.70
C LEU A 119 12.48 2.87 2.03
N ASN A 120 12.54 1.70 1.40
CA ASN A 120 13.62 0.72 1.61
C ASN A 120 15.02 1.23 1.23
N ARG A 121 15.13 2.22 0.36
CA ARG A 121 16.41 2.82 -0.08
C ARG A 121 16.76 4.12 0.64
N SER A 122 15.79 4.66 1.37
CA SER A 122 15.96 5.88 2.16
C SER A 122 16.73 5.55 3.44
N ASP A 123 17.46 6.54 3.95
CA ASP A 123 18.14 6.43 5.24
C ASP A 123 17.11 6.67 6.35
N ILE A 124 16.30 5.64 6.63
CA ILE A 124 15.22 5.65 7.61
C ILE A 124 15.53 4.70 8.77
N ASP A 125 15.10 5.08 9.97
CA ASP A 125 15.32 4.35 11.22
C ASP A 125 14.13 3.44 11.59
N PHE A 126 13.35 3.00 10.60
CA PHE A 126 12.26 2.05 10.75
C PHE A 126 12.28 1.01 9.63
N LYS A 127 11.67 -0.15 9.87
CA LYS A 127 11.59 -1.21 8.86
C LYS A 127 10.41 -0.98 7.94
N VAL A 128 10.61 -1.32 6.67
CA VAL A 128 9.54 -1.48 5.68
C VAL A 128 9.50 -2.95 5.25
N LEU A 129 8.38 -3.60 5.53
CA LEU A 129 8.19 -5.03 5.32
C LEU A 129 7.08 -5.26 4.29
N GLU A 130 7.29 -6.22 3.40
CA GLU A 130 6.26 -6.72 2.50
C GLU A 130 6.00 -8.19 2.84
N LEU A 131 4.86 -8.47 3.48
CA LEU A 131 4.47 -9.79 3.98
C LEU A 131 3.24 -10.31 3.21
N GLY A 132 3.02 -11.61 3.21
CA GLY A 132 1.95 -12.26 2.46
C GLY A 132 0.56 -11.85 2.93
N SER A 133 0.29 -11.99 4.23
CA SER A 133 -0.97 -11.59 4.86
C SER A 133 -0.80 -11.44 6.38
N PHE A 134 -1.78 -10.87 7.06
CA PHE A 134 -1.77 -10.78 8.53
C PHE A 134 -1.67 -12.16 9.21
N GLU A 135 -2.24 -13.19 8.61
CA GLU A 135 -2.25 -14.56 9.16
C GLU A 135 -1.04 -15.42 8.73
N SER A 136 -0.19 -14.88 7.86
CA SER A 136 1.02 -15.55 7.39
C SER A 136 1.98 -15.89 8.55
N GLY A 137 2.75 -16.95 8.39
CA GLY A 137 3.75 -17.36 9.40
C GLY A 137 4.79 -16.27 9.64
N GLU A 138 5.24 -15.58 8.59
CA GLU A 138 6.18 -14.46 8.69
C GLU A 138 5.62 -13.28 9.48
N CYS A 139 4.36 -12.89 9.27
CA CYS A 139 3.70 -11.82 10.03
C CYS A 139 3.56 -12.23 11.50
N LYS A 140 3.08 -13.44 11.77
CA LYS A 140 2.98 -13.95 13.15
C LYS A 140 4.33 -13.95 13.86
N ASN A 141 5.39 -14.43 13.20
CA ASN A 141 6.74 -14.43 13.74
C ASN A 141 7.25 -13.01 13.99
N TYR A 142 6.98 -12.09 13.06
CA TYR A 142 7.35 -10.69 13.19
C TYR A 142 6.68 -10.03 14.39
N LEU A 143 5.35 -10.14 14.48
CA LEU A 143 4.56 -9.57 15.56
C LEU A 143 4.94 -10.17 16.93
N ALA A 144 5.28 -11.47 16.98
CA ALA A 144 5.72 -12.13 18.21
C ALA A 144 7.12 -11.70 18.65
N SER A 145 8.03 -11.47 17.71
CA SER A 145 9.44 -11.18 18.01
C SER A 145 9.71 -9.70 18.34
N ASN A 146 8.86 -8.78 17.89
CA ASN A 146 9.10 -7.33 18.00
C ASN A 146 8.17 -6.62 19.00
N ALA A 147 7.35 -7.35 19.77
CA ALA A 147 6.45 -6.79 20.78
C ALA A 147 5.59 -5.60 20.28
N ILE A 148 4.96 -5.75 19.11
CA ILE A 148 4.15 -4.70 18.48
C ILE A 148 2.95 -4.33 19.38
N HIS A 149 2.92 -3.11 19.90
CA HIS A 149 1.90 -2.66 20.85
C HIS A 149 0.49 -2.62 20.22
N PHE A 150 0.38 -1.93 19.09
CA PHE A 150 -0.87 -1.77 18.33
C PHE A 150 -0.59 -1.67 16.83
N MET A 151 -1.65 -1.67 16.02
CA MET A 151 -1.54 -1.43 14.59
C MET A 151 -2.39 -0.23 14.14
N LEU A 152 -1.83 0.62 13.28
CA LEU A 152 -2.54 1.70 12.61
C LEU A 152 -3.17 1.19 11.31
N CYS A 153 -4.50 1.29 11.19
CA CYS A 153 -5.28 0.73 10.08
C CYS A 153 -6.30 1.73 9.49
N ASP A 154 -6.77 1.44 8.29
CA ASP A 154 -7.89 2.12 7.61
C ASP A 154 -9.18 1.32 7.87
N GLU A 155 -10.27 2.00 8.21
CA GLU A 155 -11.58 1.38 8.50
C GLU A 155 -12.51 1.26 7.27
N GLY A 156 -12.06 1.76 6.12
CA GLY A 156 -12.78 1.72 4.85
C GLY A 156 -13.92 2.72 4.75
N ARG A 157 -13.79 3.90 5.38
CA ARG A 157 -14.80 4.96 5.37
C ARG A 157 -14.91 5.58 3.98
N GLY A 158 -16.07 5.45 3.35
CA GLY A 158 -16.34 6.01 2.02
C GLY A 158 -15.99 5.09 0.84
N ASP A 159 -15.57 3.85 1.12
CA ASP A 159 -15.30 2.85 0.08
C ASP A 159 -16.54 2.04 -0.33
N SER A 160 -16.36 1.17 -1.32
CA SER A 160 -17.30 0.12 -1.66
C SER A 160 -17.44 -0.85 -0.50
N ARG A 161 -18.61 -1.48 -0.45
CA ARG A 161 -18.94 -2.50 0.55
C ARG A 161 -17.86 -3.58 0.65
N GLU A 162 -17.34 -4.06 -0.48
CA GLU A 162 -16.32 -5.11 -0.52
C GLU A 162 -15.00 -4.66 0.15
N GLN A 163 -14.52 -3.46 -0.19
CA GLN A 163 -13.29 -2.92 0.41
C GLN A 163 -13.47 -2.64 1.91
N THR A 164 -14.60 -2.04 2.30
CA THR A 164 -14.94 -1.81 3.72
C THR A 164 -14.96 -3.12 4.50
N ILE A 165 -15.54 -4.20 3.95
CA ILE A 165 -15.53 -5.52 4.60
C ILE A 165 -14.10 -6.02 4.78
N ARG A 166 -13.23 -5.93 3.76
CA ARG A 166 -11.85 -6.42 3.85
C ARG A 166 -11.02 -5.65 4.87
N LEU A 167 -11.14 -4.33 4.89
CA LEU A 167 -10.46 -3.45 5.84
C LEU A 167 -10.91 -3.73 7.29
N ARG A 168 -12.24 -3.77 7.53
CA ARG A 168 -12.78 -4.08 8.86
C ARG A 168 -12.51 -5.51 9.30
N HIS A 169 -12.43 -6.45 8.37
CA HIS A 169 -12.05 -7.83 8.67
C HIS A 169 -10.59 -7.91 9.13
N LEU A 170 -9.68 -7.13 8.53
CA LEU A 170 -8.31 -7.01 9.05
C LEU A 170 -8.30 -6.45 10.48
N ILE A 171 -9.04 -5.35 10.73
CA ILE A 171 -9.15 -4.77 12.07
C ILE A 171 -9.65 -5.83 13.07
N TRP A 172 -10.70 -6.56 12.71
CA TRP A 172 -11.23 -7.66 13.53
C TRP A 172 -10.16 -8.72 13.84
N LYS A 173 -9.37 -9.16 12.84
CA LYS A 173 -8.29 -10.13 13.04
C LYS A 173 -7.21 -9.62 13.99
N ILE A 174 -6.85 -8.33 13.90
CA ILE A 174 -5.85 -7.71 14.78
C ILE A 174 -6.36 -7.68 16.22
N LEU A 175 -7.59 -7.22 16.44
CA LEU A 175 -8.22 -7.22 17.76
C LEU A 175 -8.35 -8.64 18.33
N TYR A 176 -8.72 -9.61 17.50
CA TYR A 176 -8.81 -11.02 17.89
C TYR A 176 -7.46 -11.63 18.27
N SER A 177 -6.36 -11.12 17.70
CA SER A 177 -5.01 -11.50 18.10
C SER A 177 -4.56 -10.92 19.45
N GLY A 178 -5.42 -10.08 20.08
CA GLY A 178 -5.15 -9.43 21.36
C GLY A 178 -4.33 -8.14 21.23
N ARG A 179 -4.32 -7.51 20.06
CA ARG A 179 -3.65 -6.22 19.81
C ARG A 179 -4.68 -5.13 19.57
N ASP A 180 -4.35 -3.92 19.97
CA ASP A 180 -5.21 -2.77 19.73
C ASP A 180 -5.03 -2.22 18.31
N VAL A 181 -6.04 -1.48 17.85
CA VAL A 181 -6.04 -0.84 16.53
C VAL A 181 -6.31 0.64 16.65
N ALA A 182 -5.43 1.47 16.11
CA ALA A 182 -5.69 2.89 15.90
C ALA A 182 -6.23 3.12 14.48
N VAL A 183 -7.20 4.02 14.32
CA VAL A 183 -7.83 4.31 13.02
C VAL A 183 -7.21 5.55 12.38
N ILE A 184 -6.53 5.36 11.24
CA ILE A 184 -5.77 6.44 10.58
C ILE A 184 -6.66 7.52 9.95
N ASN A 185 -7.88 7.17 9.53
CA ASN A 185 -8.78 8.07 8.81
C ASN A 185 -9.22 9.30 9.62
N SER A 186 -9.04 9.25 10.95
CA SER A 186 -9.45 10.32 11.88
C SER A 186 -8.27 10.85 12.71
N ILE A 187 -7.06 10.83 12.13
CA ILE A 187 -5.87 11.39 12.76
C ILE A 187 -6.02 12.91 12.97
N ILE A 188 -5.72 13.37 14.18
CA ILE A 188 -5.72 14.78 14.55
C ILE A 188 -4.33 15.14 15.07
N TRP A 189 -3.71 16.14 14.45
CA TRP A 189 -2.36 16.60 14.79
C TRP A 189 -2.44 17.87 15.66
N GLU A 190 -1.92 17.83 16.88
CA GLU A 190 -1.89 18.99 17.78
C GLU A 190 -0.51 19.17 18.41
N SER A 191 0.30 20.09 17.86
CA SER A 191 1.67 20.35 18.34
C SER A 191 2.47 19.05 18.47
N SER A 192 2.82 18.60 19.68
CA SER A 192 3.56 17.36 19.95
C SER A 192 2.69 16.10 20.06
N LYS A 193 1.37 16.22 19.96
CA LYS A 193 0.39 15.15 20.15
C LYS A 193 -0.18 14.64 18.85
N VAL A 194 -0.63 13.39 18.86
CA VAL A 194 -1.37 12.77 17.75
C VAL A 194 -2.56 12.04 18.33
N PHE A 195 -3.76 12.52 18.04
CA PHE A 195 -4.99 11.91 18.54
C PHE A 195 -5.61 11.00 17.47
N MET A 196 -6.01 9.80 17.89
CA MET A 196 -6.68 8.83 17.03
C MET A 196 -7.74 8.04 17.80
N PRO A 197 -8.83 7.60 17.15
CA PRO A 197 -9.71 6.58 17.72
C PRO A 197 -8.95 5.28 17.93
N LEU A 198 -9.04 4.72 19.13
CA LEU A 198 -8.40 3.47 19.51
C LEU A 198 -9.44 2.39 19.81
N LEU A 199 -9.40 1.32 19.02
CA LEU A 199 -10.17 0.11 19.24
C LEU A 199 -9.35 -0.83 20.13
N GLY A 200 -9.87 -1.10 21.32
CA GLY A 200 -9.26 -2.02 22.26
C GLY A 200 -9.68 -3.47 21.99
N GLY A 201 -8.72 -4.40 22.11
CA GLY A 201 -9.02 -5.84 22.09
C GLY A 201 -9.84 -6.25 23.33
N SER A 202 -11.17 -6.28 23.23
CA SER A 202 -12.00 -6.84 24.30
C SER A 202 -11.83 -8.36 24.36
N LYS A 203 -11.47 -8.91 25.54
CA LYS A 203 -11.53 -10.36 25.85
C LYS A 203 -12.98 -10.89 25.98
N GLY A 204 -13.98 -10.19 25.45
CA GLY A 204 -15.37 -10.66 25.42
C GLY A 204 -15.61 -11.58 24.22
N ASN A 205 -16.30 -12.72 24.42
CA ASN A 205 -16.66 -13.74 23.41
C ASN A 205 -16.72 -13.21 21.96
N ILE A 206 -15.59 -13.27 21.23
CA ILE A 206 -15.55 -12.83 19.83
C ILE A 206 -15.90 -14.01 18.93
N LEU A 207 -16.92 -13.81 18.08
CA LEU A 207 -17.39 -14.73 17.05
C LEU A 207 -16.26 -15.10 16.09
N ASN A 208 -16.02 -16.40 15.86
CA ASN A 208 -15.04 -16.85 14.87
C ASN A 208 -15.58 -16.58 13.44
N LEU A 209 -15.30 -15.39 12.90
CA LEU A 209 -15.74 -14.96 11.58
C LEU A 209 -14.73 -15.43 10.52
N ARG A 210 -15.07 -16.50 9.79
CA ARG A 210 -14.38 -16.85 8.55
C ARG A 210 -15.08 -16.15 7.39
N ILE A 211 -14.43 -15.13 6.84
CA ILE A 211 -14.84 -14.47 5.60
C ILE A 211 -13.87 -14.91 4.51
N ASP A 212 -14.37 -15.72 3.59
CA ASP A 212 -13.61 -16.21 2.44
C ASP A 212 -13.35 -15.07 1.46
N ARG A 213 -12.18 -15.11 0.81
CA ARG A 213 -11.80 -14.10 -0.19
C ARG A 213 -12.67 -14.27 -1.45
N PRO A 214 -13.15 -13.19 -2.07
CA PRO A 214 -13.74 -13.29 -3.40
C PRO A 214 -12.69 -13.82 -4.38
N ALA A 215 -13.11 -14.72 -5.28
CA ALA A 215 -12.23 -15.32 -6.27
C ALA A 215 -11.61 -14.24 -7.16
N ARG A 216 -10.27 -14.17 -7.20
CA ARG A 216 -9.55 -13.33 -8.15
C ARG A 216 -9.88 -13.79 -9.56
N ASN A 217 -10.51 -12.95 -10.37
CA ASN A 217 -10.53 -13.15 -11.81
C ASN A 217 -9.10 -12.94 -12.33
N SER A 218 -8.33 -14.02 -12.44
CA SER A 218 -6.99 -14.03 -13.00
C SER A 218 -7.04 -13.74 -14.50
N LYS A 219 -7.20 -12.49 -14.89
CA LYS A 219 -6.75 -12.06 -16.22
C LYS A 219 -5.23 -11.88 -16.12
N GLN A 220 -4.50 -12.51 -17.05
CA GLN A 220 -3.04 -12.53 -17.05
C GLN A 220 -2.45 -11.09 -17.06
N PRO A 221 -1.34 -10.87 -16.34
CA PRO A 221 -0.71 -9.55 -16.18
C PRO A 221 0.12 -9.06 -17.38
N SER A 222 0.21 -9.82 -18.48
CA SER A 222 1.15 -9.54 -19.58
C SER A 222 0.79 -8.32 -20.44
N ASP A 223 -0.50 -8.02 -20.63
CA ASP A 223 -0.93 -7.01 -21.61
C ASP A 223 -1.23 -5.64 -20.98
N LEU A 224 -1.30 -5.58 -19.65
CA LEU A 224 -1.74 -4.42 -18.87
C LEU A 224 -0.60 -3.49 -18.45
N SER A 225 0.65 -3.96 -18.50
CA SER A 225 1.83 -3.22 -18.04
C SER A 225 2.42 -2.29 -19.11
N LEU A 226 2.44 -2.72 -20.39
CA LEU A 226 3.05 -1.97 -21.48
C LEU A 226 2.29 -0.69 -21.83
N ALA A 227 0.96 -0.76 -21.94
CA ALA A 227 0.13 0.41 -22.28
C ALA A 227 0.21 1.50 -21.20
N ALA A 228 0.21 1.11 -19.91
CA ALA A 228 0.37 2.05 -18.80
C ALA A 228 1.79 2.67 -18.78
N LEU A 229 2.83 1.89 -19.09
CA LEU A 229 4.21 2.36 -19.16
C LEU A 229 4.48 3.28 -20.36
N GLU A 230 3.82 3.07 -21.50
CA GLU A 230 3.90 3.96 -22.67
C GLU A 230 3.21 5.30 -22.41
N GLU A 231 2.05 5.30 -21.76
CA GLU A 231 1.30 6.51 -21.38
C GLU A 231 2.08 7.35 -20.34
N ILE A 232 2.74 6.71 -19.38
CA ILE A 232 3.63 7.37 -18.41
C ILE A 232 4.85 7.99 -19.10
N SER A 233 5.44 7.32 -20.10
CA SER A 233 6.58 7.82 -20.87
C SER A 233 6.22 9.08 -21.69
N GLN A 234 5.04 9.09 -22.33
CA GLN A 234 4.59 10.20 -23.15
C GLN A 234 4.26 11.47 -22.33
N HIS A 235 3.66 11.32 -21.14
CA HIS A 235 3.28 12.45 -20.30
C HIS A 235 4.41 13.03 -19.43
N GLN A 236 5.44 12.25 -19.08
CA GLN A 236 6.56 12.72 -18.24
C GLN A 236 7.67 13.41 -19.04
N LEU A 237 7.92 13.02 -20.30
CA LEU A 237 9.06 13.53 -21.07
C LEU A 237 8.81 14.87 -21.79
N GLN A 238 7.57 15.33 -21.88
CA GLN A 238 7.27 16.65 -22.48
C GLN A 238 7.45 17.83 -21.52
N GLY A 239 7.61 17.60 -20.21
CA GLY A 239 7.79 18.65 -19.20
C GLY A 239 9.19 18.79 -18.60
N ILE A 240 10.06 17.79 -18.77
CA ILE A 240 11.39 17.77 -18.13
C ILE A 240 12.43 18.38 -19.08
N ARG A 241 12.44 19.71 -19.19
CA ARG A 241 13.67 20.45 -19.57
C ARG A 241 14.46 20.71 -18.29
N VAL A 242 15.36 19.80 -17.93
CA VAL A 242 16.42 20.10 -16.96
C VAL A 242 17.38 21.07 -17.63
N VAL A 243 17.10 22.37 -17.51
CA VAL A 243 18.10 23.41 -17.76
C VAL A 243 18.85 23.60 -16.45
N VAL A 244 19.96 22.89 -16.28
CA VAL A 244 20.95 23.22 -15.25
C VAL A 244 21.58 24.53 -15.66
N LYS A 245 21.16 25.64 -15.02
CA LYS A 245 21.97 26.85 -15.01
C LYS A 245 22.98 26.73 -13.87
N PRO A 246 24.29 26.74 -14.16
CA PRO A 246 25.28 26.97 -13.13
C PRO A 246 25.13 28.42 -12.66
N ASP A 247 25.26 28.62 -11.34
CA ASP A 247 25.34 29.91 -10.63
C ASP A 247 24.08 30.29 -9.85
N ALA A 248 23.96 29.71 -8.65
CA ALA A 248 23.48 30.42 -7.46
C ALA A 248 23.86 29.61 -6.19
N ILE A 249 25.06 29.86 -5.67
CA ILE A 249 25.47 29.44 -4.33
C ILE A 249 24.91 30.47 -3.31
N ALA A 250 24.42 29.94 -2.18
CA ALA A 250 24.18 30.56 -0.87
C ALA A 250 22.72 30.89 -0.48
N LYS A 251 22.09 30.01 0.31
CA LYS A 251 22.03 30.09 1.79
C LYS A 251 21.32 28.85 2.40
N SER A 252 21.85 28.40 3.53
CA SER A 252 21.43 27.28 4.40
C SER A 252 19.95 27.39 4.81
N GLU A 253 19.14 26.33 4.95
CA GLU A 253 19.33 25.14 5.81
C GLU A 253 18.41 23.96 5.39
N PHE A 254 17.93 23.94 4.13
CA PHE A 254 16.84 23.02 3.68
C PHE A 254 17.24 22.05 2.55
N LEU A 255 18.54 21.90 2.28
CA LEU A 255 19.07 21.20 1.10
C LEU A 255 19.90 19.95 1.44
N SER A 256 19.44 19.07 2.34
CA SER A 256 19.81 17.64 2.23
C SER A 256 18.92 16.90 1.21
N SER A 257 17.78 17.49 0.82
CA SER A 257 16.75 16.88 -0.05
C SER A 257 17.09 16.85 -1.56
N CYS A 258 18.07 17.62 -2.04
CA CYS A 258 18.45 17.57 -3.46
C CYS A 258 19.22 16.29 -3.85
N GLY A 259 19.92 15.66 -2.90
CA GLY A 259 20.54 14.35 -3.14
C GLY A 259 19.49 13.25 -3.32
N ASP A 260 18.41 13.32 -2.52
CA ASP A 260 17.33 12.34 -2.53
C ASP A 260 16.40 12.48 -3.74
N LEU A 261 16.16 13.69 -4.25
CA LEU A 261 15.39 13.89 -5.48
C LEU A 261 16.13 13.38 -6.73
N ALA A 262 17.45 13.60 -6.83
CA ALA A 262 18.25 13.06 -7.93
C ALA A 262 18.34 11.52 -7.85
N LYS A 263 18.46 10.97 -6.64
CA LYS A 263 18.42 9.53 -6.37
C LYS A 263 17.04 8.94 -6.69
N LEU A 264 15.96 9.61 -6.31
CA LEU A 264 14.58 9.20 -6.61
C LEU A 264 14.27 9.30 -8.10
N CYS A 265 14.71 10.35 -8.80
CA CYS A 265 14.60 10.43 -10.26
C CYS A 265 15.41 9.34 -10.94
N ASN A 266 16.62 9.03 -10.47
CA ASN A 266 17.41 7.90 -10.97
C ASN A 266 16.78 6.56 -10.62
N ASP A 267 16.14 6.42 -9.47
CA ASP A 267 15.49 5.19 -9.03
C ASP A 267 14.19 4.95 -9.78
N ILE A 268 13.40 6.00 -10.03
CA ILE A 268 12.22 5.99 -10.91
C ILE A 268 12.68 5.71 -12.34
N ALA A 269 13.73 6.39 -12.83
CA ALA A 269 14.28 6.11 -14.15
C ALA A 269 14.80 4.68 -14.26
N TYR A 270 15.52 4.17 -13.25
CA TYR A 270 16.03 2.80 -13.20
C TYR A 270 14.89 1.79 -13.06
N MET A 271 13.84 2.08 -12.30
CA MET A 271 12.66 1.22 -12.14
C MET A 271 11.83 1.16 -13.40
N VAL A 272 11.62 2.30 -14.05
CA VAL A 272 10.98 2.38 -15.36
C VAL A 272 11.86 1.63 -16.36
N PHE A 273 13.17 1.90 -16.43
CA PHE A 273 14.09 1.23 -17.36
C PHE A 273 14.19 -0.27 -17.12
N TYR A 274 14.28 -0.72 -15.86
CA TYR A 274 14.34 -2.14 -15.50
C TYR A 274 13.02 -2.84 -15.72
N SER A 275 11.88 -2.22 -15.40
CA SER A 275 10.56 -2.75 -15.75
C SER A 275 10.41 -2.86 -17.27
N TYR A 276 10.89 -1.88 -18.03
CA TYR A 276 10.95 -1.94 -19.50
C TYR A 276 11.85 -3.10 -20.00
N THR A 277 13.01 -3.36 -19.41
CA THR A 277 13.85 -4.52 -19.79
C THR A 277 13.28 -5.86 -19.34
N LEU A 278 12.68 -5.96 -18.14
CA LEU A 278 12.12 -7.22 -17.64
C LEU A 278 10.90 -7.63 -18.47
N VAL A 279 10.00 -6.70 -18.76
CA VAL A 279 8.82 -6.94 -19.60
C VAL A 279 9.24 -7.27 -21.05
N ARG A 280 10.32 -6.64 -21.55
CA ARG A 280 10.84 -6.95 -22.89
C ARG A 280 11.56 -8.31 -22.96
N LEU A 281 12.22 -8.74 -21.88
CA LEU A 281 12.80 -10.08 -21.76
C LEU A 281 11.71 -11.14 -21.68
N GLU A 282 10.67 -10.96 -20.86
CA GLU A 282 9.53 -11.88 -20.78
C GLU A 282 8.78 -11.99 -22.12
N ALA A 283 8.60 -10.87 -22.85
CA ALA A 283 8.01 -10.88 -24.18
C ALA A 283 8.91 -11.58 -25.23
N LEU A 284 10.23 -11.46 -25.13
CA LEU A 284 11.19 -12.18 -25.99
C LEU A 284 11.19 -13.69 -25.71
N PHE A 285 11.11 -14.10 -24.45
CA PHE A 285 11.02 -15.52 -24.07
C PHE A 285 9.66 -16.14 -24.43
N ALA A 286 8.57 -15.35 -24.42
CA ALA A 286 7.26 -15.79 -24.90
C ALA A 286 7.20 -15.94 -26.43
N ALA A 287 7.94 -15.12 -27.17
CA ALA A 287 8.00 -15.18 -28.64
C ALA A 287 8.82 -16.38 -29.16
N ASP A 288 9.86 -16.82 -28.44
CA ASP A 288 10.69 -17.96 -28.84
C ASP A 288 10.04 -19.34 -28.54
N GLY A 289 9.04 -19.39 -27.67
CA GLY A 289 8.32 -20.63 -27.32
C GLY A 289 7.32 -21.14 -28.36
N SER A 290 7.18 -20.48 -29.52
CA SER A 290 6.11 -20.77 -30.50
C SER A 290 6.60 -21.18 -31.90
N LYS A 291 7.84 -21.67 -32.02
CA LYS A 291 8.36 -22.29 -33.26
C LYS A 291 8.88 -23.71 -33.06
N GLY A 292 8.02 -24.68 -33.36
CA GLY A 292 8.38 -26.08 -33.62
C GLY A 292 7.12 -26.94 -33.50
N GLU A 293 6.66 -27.77 -34.44
CA GLU A 293 7.12 -28.19 -35.76
C GLU A 293 5.85 -28.71 -36.47
N ALA A 294 5.67 -28.41 -37.76
CA ALA A 294 4.58 -28.99 -38.54
C ALA A 294 4.96 -30.42 -38.99
N PRO A 295 4.07 -31.43 -38.91
CA PRO A 295 4.39 -32.75 -39.43
C PRO A 295 4.27 -32.78 -40.95
N ARG A 296 5.38 -33.18 -41.60
CA ARG A 296 5.44 -33.53 -43.02
C ARG A 296 4.56 -34.76 -43.30
N GLN A 297 3.70 -34.65 -44.31
CA GLN A 297 3.13 -35.81 -45.00
C GLN A 297 4.23 -36.58 -45.73
N VAL A 298 4.24 -37.90 -45.58
CA VAL A 298 4.87 -38.82 -46.54
C VAL A 298 3.88 -39.95 -46.80
N SER A 299 3.38 -40.01 -48.03
CA SER A 299 2.76 -41.21 -48.61
C SER A 299 3.84 -42.24 -48.93
N GLN A 300 3.59 -43.54 -48.70
CA GLN A 300 3.64 -44.58 -49.75
C GLN A 300 3.37 -46.00 -49.21
N HIS A 301 2.73 -46.77 -50.10
CA HIS A 301 2.51 -48.21 -50.22
C HIS A 301 3.20 -49.20 -49.26
N ASN A 302 2.42 -50.14 -48.70
CA ASN A 302 2.10 -51.43 -49.31
C ASN A 302 0.84 -52.03 -48.67
#